data_AF-A0A946M1J2-F1
#
_entry.id   AF-A0A946M1J2-F1
#
_cell.length_a   1.000
_cell.length_b   1.000
_cell.length_c   1.000
_cell.angle_alpha   90.00
_cell.angle_beta   90.00
_cell.angle_gamma   90.00
#
_symmetry.space_group_name_H-M   'P 1'
#
loop_
_entity.id
_entity.type
_entity.pdbx_description
1 polymer ?
#
loop_
_entity_poly.entity_id
_entity_poly.type
_entity_poly.pdbx_seq_one_letter_code
_entity_poly.pdbx_strand_id
1 'polypeptide(L)'
;SRAPLWLGSAYLRECFFTPTFHKHVHQVCAGLQIHTDYPAYDHNEFKPYRLIAGLLKSLRHIEPAFDIWRFHPYEYELSRKPIDVINGGPGLRTWVDDPNQGFDVFDAQLSKAENRWKEERQPFLLYPL
;
A
#
# COMPACT_ATOMS: atom_id res chain seq x y z
N SER A 1 -16.74 -3.43 -7.79
CA SER A 1 -17.01 -2.56 -6.62
C SER A 1 -16.28 -1.25 -6.82
N ARG A 2 -16.86 -0.10 -6.45
CA ARG A 2 -16.16 1.19 -6.48
C ARG A 2 -15.10 1.20 -5.36
N ALA A 3 -13.89 1.69 -5.65
CA ALA A 3 -12.89 1.89 -4.61
C ALA A 3 -13.46 2.84 -3.54
N PRO A 4 -13.19 2.62 -2.24
CA PRO A 4 -13.49 3.61 -1.21
C PRO A 4 -12.74 4.92 -1.51
N LEU A 5 -13.10 6.01 -0.85
CA LEU A 5 -12.48 7.34 -0.97
C LEU A 5 -10.99 7.41 -0.53
N TRP A 6 -10.22 6.32 -0.65
CA TRP A 6 -8.77 6.27 -0.40
C TRP A 6 -7.96 7.25 -1.27
N LEU A 7 -8.54 7.68 -2.39
CA LEU A 7 -7.97 8.64 -3.33
C LEU A 7 -8.28 10.11 -2.99
N GLY A 8 -9.13 10.37 -2.00
CA GLY A 8 -9.77 11.68 -1.81
C GLY A 8 -8.82 12.86 -1.61
N SER A 9 -7.58 12.61 -1.20
CA SER A 9 -6.60 13.65 -0.83
C SER A 9 -5.21 13.47 -1.43
N ALA A 10 -5.04 12.64 -2.47
CA ALA A 10 -3.82 12.62 -3.27
C ALA A 10 -4.10 12.66 -4.78
N TYR A 11 -3.31 13.42 -5.53
CA TYR A 11 -3.36 13.44 -6.98
C TYR A 11 -2.40 12.40 -7.57
N LEU A 12 -2.93 11.48 -8.37
CA LEU A 12 -2.15 10.48 -9.09
C LEU A 12 -1.91 10.95 -10.52
N ARG A 13 -0.65 10.99 -10.93
CA ARG A 13 -0.24 11.36 -12.29
C ARG A 13 0.53 10.21 -12.94
N GLU A 14 0.11 9.81 -14.13
CA GLU A 14 0.93 8.93 -14.96
C GLU A 14 2.27 9.60 -15.30
N CYS A 15 3.36 8.84 -15.21
CA CYS A 15 4.68 9.33 -15.54
C CYS A 15 5.55 8.27 -16.22
N PHE A 16 6.56 8.75 -16.94
CA PHE A 16 7.60 7.95 -17.54
C PHE A 16 8.95 8.43 -17.01
N PHE A 17 9.82 7.50 -16.65
CA PHE A 17 11.14 7.82 -16.10
C PHE A 17 12.15 6.73 -16.43
N THR A 18 13.43 7.09 -16.41
CA THR A 18 14.55 6.15 -16.60
C THR A 18 15.40 6.12 -15.33
N PRO A 19 15.35 5.03 -14.55
CA PRO A 19 16.17 4.90 -13.35
C PRO A 19 17.66 5.01 -13.66
N THR A 20 18.38 5.77 -12.83
CA THR A 20 19.85 5.93 -12.93
C THR A 20 20.61 4.94 -12.04
N PHE A 21 19.93 4.23 -11.13
CA PHE A 21 20.52 3.23 -10.24
C PHE A 21 19.51 2.12 -9.82
N HIS A 22 20.01 0.97 -9.36
CA HIS A 22 19.27 -0.24 -8.96
C HIS A 22 18.41 -0.93 -10.03
N LYS A 23 17.09 -1.01 -9.83
CA LYS A 23 16.18 -1.84 -10.64
C LYS A 23 15.85 -1.09 -11.93
N HIS A 24 15.81 -1.80 -13.05
CA HIS A 24 15.43 -1.25 -14.36
C HIS A 24 16.32 -0.08 -14.82
N VAL A 25 17.59 -0.07 -14.41
CA VAL A 25 18.56 0.96 -14.80
C VAL A 25 18.68 1.05 -16.32
N HIS A 26 18.66 2.28 -16.83
CA HIS A 26 18.68 2.61 -18.26
C HIS A 26 17.48 2.09 -19.08
N GLN A 27 16.42 1.61 -18.41
CA GLN A 27 15.16 1.23 -19.06
C GLN A 27 14.12 2.32 -18.86
N VAL A 28 13.30 2.60 -19.88
CA VAL A 28 12.13 3.47 -19.73
C VAL A 28 11.06 2.71 -18.95
N CYS A 29 10.66 3.25 -17.81
CA CYS A 29 9.59 2.73 -16.98
C CYS A 29 8.37 3.64 -17.07
N ALA A 30 7.18 3.03 -17.12
CA ALA A 30 5.92 3.72 -16.85
C ALA A 30 5.54 3.55 -15.37
N GLY A 31 4.90 4.54 -14.78
CA GLY A 31 4.48 4.49 -13.39
C GLY A 31 3.47 5.57 -13.00
N LEU A 32 3.18 5.63 -11.70
CA LEU A 32 2.31 6.62 -11.10
C LEU A 32 3.11 7.47 -10.11
N GLN A 33 3.06 8.78 -10.28
CA GLN A 33 3.54 9.75 -9.29
C GLN A 33 2.37 10.14 -8.36
N ILE A 34 2.60 10.03 -7.05
CA ILE A 34 1.66 10.46 -6.01
C ILE A 34 2.08 11.87 -5.58
N HIS A 35 1.23 12.86 -5.84
CA HIS A 35 1.47 14.25 -5.45
C HIS A 35 0.88 14.53 -4.08
N THR A 36 1.71 15.11 -3.20
CA THR A 36 1.34 15.51 -1.83
C THR A 36 1.59 16.99 -1.57
N ASP A 37 1.87 17.75 -2.64
CA ASP A 37 2.26 19.16 -2.65
C ASP A 37 1.28 20.03 -3.47
N TYR A 38 0.09 19.51 -3.74
CA TYR A 38 -0.95 20.21 -4.50
C TYR A 38 -2.01 20.82 -3.57
N PRO A 39 -2.75 21.87 -3.99
CA PRO A 39 -3.64 22.63 -3.10
C PRO A 39 -4.76 21.85 -2.41
N ALA A 40 -5.17 20.70 -2.95
CA ALA A 40 -6.21 19.86 -2.39
C ALA A 40 -5.66 18.61 -1.66
N TYR A 41 -4.36 18.60 -1.35
CA TYR A 41 -3.76 17.59 -0.48
C TYR A 41 -4.17 17.84 0.99
N ASP A 42 -4.61 16.79 1.67
CA ASP A 42 -4.86 16.78 3.11
C ASP A 42 -4.20 15.55 3.75
N HIS A 43 -3.23 15.80 4.63
CA HIS A 43 -2.47 14.76 5.31
C HIS A 43 -3.31 13.97 6.32
N ASN A 44 -4.37 14.55 6.88
CA ASN A 44 -5.25 13.87 7.84
C ASN A 44 -6.15 12.84 7.13
N GLU A 45 -6.58 13.18 5.92
CA GLU A 45 -7.39 12.31 5.07
C GLU A 45 -6.55 11.32 4.26
N PHE A 46 -5.29 11.64 3.95
CA PHE A 46 -4.46 10.78 3.11
C PHE A 46 -4.11 9.45 3.77
N LYS A 47 -4.50 8.35 3.13
CA LYS A 47 -4.24 6.98 3.59
C LYS A 47 -3.25 6.26 2.66
N PRO A 48 -1.93 6.55 2.76
CA PRO A 48 -0.92 6.02 1.83
C PRO A 48 -0.88 4.50 1.80
N TYR A 49 -1.02 3.83 2.95
CA TYR A 49 -1.03 2.38 3.01
C TYR A 49 -2.21 1.77 2.22
N ARG A 50 -3.41 2.32 2.40
CA ARG A 50 -4.62 1.91 1.66
C ARG A 50 -4.47 2.18 0.16
N LEU A 51 -3.88 3.32 -0.22
CA LEU A 51 -3.59 3.65 -1.62
C LEU A 51 -2.67 2.59 -2.26
N ILE A 52 -1.52 2.30 -1.65
CA ILE A 52 -0.56 1.33 -2.22
C ILE A 52 -1.15 -0.08 -2.23
N ALA A 53 -1.83 -0.50 -1.17
CA ALA A 53 -2.56 -1.76 -1.13
C ALA A 53 -3.59 -1.85 -2.28
N GLY A 54 -4.30 -0.76 -2.53
CA GLY A 54 -5.25 -0.65 -3.62
C GLY A 54 -4.60 -0.78 -5.00
N LEU A 55 -3.48 -0.11 -5.23
CA LEU A 55 -2.71 -0.23 -6.47
C LEU A 55 -2.20 -1.66 -6.70
N LEU A 56 -1.74 -2.35 -5.66
CA LEU A 56 -1.31 -3.75 -5.74
C LEU A 56 -2.49 -4.68 -6.08
N LYS A 57 -3.66 -4.47 -5.46
CA LYS A 57 -4.90 -5.19 -5.75
C LYS A 57 -5.34 -4.99 -7.21
N SER A 58 -5.34 -3.75 -7.67
CA SER A 58 -5.66 -3.41 -9.06
C SER A 58 -4.67 -4.02 -10.03
N LEU A 59 -3.37 -3.97 -9.76
CA LEU A 59 -2.34 -4.59 -10.59
C LEU A 59 -2.51 -6.10 -10.66
N ARG A 60 -2.75 -6.78 -9.53
CA ARG A 60 -3.03 -8.22 -9.50
C ARG A 60 -4.28 -8.58 -10.30
N HIS A 61 -5.29 -7.70 -10.33
CA HIS A 61 -6.51 -7.93 -11.11
C HIS A 61 -6.28 -7.74 -12.63
N ILE A 62 -5.54 -6.70 -13.02
CA ILE A 62 -5.30 -6.36 -14.43
C ILE A 62 -4.26 -7.31 -15.06
N GLU A 63 -3.23 -7.68 -14.31
CA GLU A 63 -2.15 -8.56 -14.75
C GLU A 63 -1.96 -9.75 -13.79
N PRO A 64 -2.86 -10.75 -13.78
CA PRO A 64 -2.83 -11.84 -12.80
C PRO A 64 -1.54 -12.67 -12.81
N ALA A 65 -0.92 -12.81 -13.99
CA ALA A 65 0.32 -13.57 -14.16
C ALA A 65 1.58 -12.82 -13.72
N PHE A 66 1.49 -11.51 -13.45
CA PHE A 66 2.65 -10.71 -13.09
C PHE A 66 3.11 -11.04 -11.66
N ASP A 67 4.38 -11.42 -11.50
CA ASP A 67 4.94 -11.74 -10.18
C ASP A 67 5.28 -10.46 -9.39
N ILE A 68 4.28 -9.90 -8.72
CA ILE A 68 4.44 -8.76 -7.81
C ILE A 68 5.10 -9.15 -6.47
N TRP A 69 5.24 -10.44 -6.16
CA TRP A 69 5.69 -10.93 -4.85
C TRP A 69 7.05 -11.62 -4.91
N ARG A 70 8.09 -10.82 -5.17
CA ARG A 70 9.48 -11.29 -5.18
C ARG A 70 9.83 -12.07 -3.92
N PHE A 71 10.44 -13.24 -4.10
CA PHE A 71 11.00 -14.04 -3.01
C PHE A 71 12.53 -14.01 -3.07
N HIS A 72 13.16 -13.56 -2.00
CA HIS A 72 14.61 -13.54 -1.81
C HIS A 72 14.91 -13.40 -0.31
N PRO A 73 16.10 -13.79 0.17
CA PRO A 73 16.57 -13.42 1.50
C PRO A 73 16.45 -11.91 1.71
N TYR A 74 15.82 -11.51 2.81
CA TYR A 74 15.56 -10.11 3.11
C TYR A 74 15.95 -9.80 4.55
N GLU A 75 16.96 -8.94 4.72
CA GLU A 75 17.60 -8.68 6.01
C GLU A 75 18.04 -9.99 6.68
N TYR A 76 17.50 -10.31 7.86
CA TYR A 76 17.77 -11.54 8.60
C TYR A 76 16.70 -12.62 8.39
N GLU A 77 15.72 -12.38 7.53
CA GLU A 77 14.65 -13.32 7.23
C GLU A 77 14.92 -14.08 5.93
N LEU A 78 14.94 -15.41 6.02
CA LEU A 78 15.32 -16.31 4.92
C LEU A 78 14.15 -17.14 4.37
N SER A 79 13.03 -17.20 5.10
CA SER A 79 11.92 -18.12 4.84
C SER A 79 10.63 -17.43 4.40
N ARG A 80 10.40 -16.19 4.85
CA ARG A 80 9.19 -15.44 4.51
C ARG A 80 9.41 -14.55 3.29
N LYS A 81 8.33 -14.31 2.53
CA LYS A 81 8.36 -13.30 1.47
C LYS A 81 8.62 -11.92 2.12
N PRO A 82 9.51 -11.09 1.54
CA PRO A 82 9.83 -9.75 2.07
C PRO A 82 8.59 -8.89 2.37
N ILE A 83 7.55 -8.94 1.54
CA ILE A 83 6.30 -8.20 1.78
C ILE A 83 5.61 -8.63 3.08
N ASP A 84 5.64 -9.92 3.41
CA ASP A 84 5.03 -10.43 4.64
C ASP A 84 5.86 -10.02 5.87
N VAL A 85 7.17 -9.82 5.71
CA VAL A 85 8.05 -9.30 6.77
C VAL A 85 7.76 -7.83 7.02
N ILE A 86 7.79 -7.01 5.97
CA ILE A 86 7.55 -5.56 6.04
C ILE A 86 6.16 -5.25 6.57
N ASN A 87 5.15 -6.02 6.13
CA ASN A 87 3.76 -5.82 6.52
C ASN A 87 3.43 -6.42 7.91
N GLY A 88 4.34 -7.18 8.52
CA GLY A 88 4.08 -7.85 9.81
C GLY A 88 3.16 -9.07 9.71
N GLY A 89 3.03 -9.66 8.52
CA GLY A 89 2.24 -10.86 8.26
C GLY A 89 1.70 -10.94 6.84
N PRO A 90 1.10 -12.08 6.45
CA PRO A 90 0.65 -12.33 5.08
C PRO A 90 -0.63 -11.58 4.68
N GLY A 91 -1.31 -10.92 5.62
CA GLY A 91 -2.67 -10.39 5.44
C GLY A 91 -2.86 -9.51 4.20
N LEU A 92 -1.95 -8.56 3.97
CA LEU A 92 -1.98 -7.71 2.77
C LEU A 92 -1.87 -8.54 1.49
N ARG A 93 -0.86 -9.42 1.42
CA ARG A 93 -0.59 -10.26 0.25
C ARG A 93 -1.78 -11.16 -0.06
N THR A 94 -2.31 -11.85 0.95
CA THR A 94 -3.45 -12.75 0.79
C THR A 94 -4.71 -12.00 0.37
N TRP A 95 -4.95 -10.80 0.91
CA TRP A 95 -6.06 -9.97 0.48
C TRP A 95 -5.89 -9.50 -0.97
N VAL A 96 -4.68 -9.08 -1.38
CA VAL A 96 -4.40 -8.70 -2.77
C VAL A 96 -4.66 -9.87 -3.73
N ASP A 97 -4.17 -11.06 -3.39
CA ASP A 97 -4.26 -12.25 -4.25
C ASP A 97 -5.67 -12.88 -4.31
N ASP A 98 -6.55 -12.61 -3.34
CA ASP A 98 -7.90 -13.20 -3.31
C ASP A 98 -8.92 -12.38 -4.12
N PRO A 99 -9.34 -12.79 -5.33
CA PRO A 99 -10.26 -12.01 -6.17
C PRO A 99 -11.64 -11.83 -5.55
N ASN A 100 -12.01 -12.61 -4.53
CA ASN A 100 -13.31 -12.54 -3.87
C ASN A 100 -13.35 -11.52 -2.72
N GLN A 101 -12.21 -10.97 -2.32
CA GLN A 101 -12.16 -9.94 -1.30
C GLN A 101 -12.11 -8.54 -1.92
N GLY A 102 -13.13 -7.75 -1.58
CA GLY A 102 -13.26 -6.35 -1.98
C GLY A 102 -12.40 -5.40 -1.14
N PHE A 103 -12.31 -4.15 -1.61
CA PHE A 103 -11.64 -3.06 -0.90
C PHE A 103 -12.32 -2.70 0.43
N ASP A 104 -13.64 -2.81 0.49
CA ASP A 104 -14.47 -2.61 1.68
C ASP A 104 -14.12 -3.59 2.81
N VAL A 105 -13.88 -4.85 2.49
CA VAL A 105 -13.48 -5.87 3.46
C VAL A 105 -12.15 -5.50 4.10
N PHE A 106 -11.17 -5.09 3.30
CA PHE A 106 -9.86 -4.66 3.81
C PHE A 106 -9.94 -3.36 4.60
N ASP A 107 -10.73 -2.39 4.11
CA ASP A 107 -10.93 -1.12 4.81
C ASP A 107 -11.55 -1.32 6.19
N ALA A 108 -12.53 -2.22 6.30
CA ALA A 108 -13.15 -2.57 7.58
C ALA A 108 -12.15 -3.23 8.54
N GLN A 109 -11.31 -4.14 8.05
CA GLN A 109 -10.25 -4.77 8.84
C GLN A 109 -9.25 -3.72 9.36
N LEU A 110 -8.78 -2.82 8.50
CA LEU A 110 -7.86 -1.76 8.89
C LEU A 110 -8.49 -0.79 9.88
N SER A 111 -9.72 -0.36 9.64
CA SER A 111 -10.44 0.55 10.54
C SER A 111 -10.61 -0.05 11.93
N LYS A 112 -10.91 -1.35 12.02
CA LYS A 112 -10.96 -2.08 13.30
C LYS A 112 -9.59 -2.10 13.99
N ALA A 113 -8.52 -2.40 13.27
CA ALA A 113 -7.16 -2.41 13.81
C ALA A 113 -6.70 -1.02 14.28
N GLU A 114 -6.98 0.01 13.50
CA GLU A 114 -6.66 1.41 13.83
C GLU A 114 -7.41 1.88 15.07
N ASN A 115 -8.69 1.56 15.20
CA ASN A 115 -9.48 1.92 16.38
C ASN A 115 -8.96 1.21 17.64
N ARG A 116 -8.67 -0.09 17.54
CA ARG A 116 -8.04 -0.86 18.61
C ARG A 116 -6.70 -0.23 19.02
N TRP A 117 -5.84 0.09 18.06
CA TRP A 117 -4.55 0.72 18.34
C TRP A 117 -4.70 2.10 18.98
N LYS A 118 -5.69 2.90 18.55
CA LYS A 118 -6.01 4.20 19.16
C LYS A 118 -6.40 4.05 20.64
N GLU A 119 -7.11 3.00 21.01
CA GLU A 119 -7.46 2.68 22.40
C GLU A 119 -6.25 2.19 23.20
N GLU A 120 -5.53 1.19 22.66
CA GLU A 120 -4.37 0.57 23.32
C GLU A 120 -3.26 1.59 23.61
N ARG A 121 -3.06 2.58 22.74
CA ARG A 121 -2.03 3.60 22.93
C ARG A 121 -2.40 4.69 23.93
N GLN A 122 -3.67 4.84 24.33
CA GLN A 122 -4.13 5.97 25.18
C GLN A 122 -3.31 6.13 26.48
N PRO A 123 -3.03 5.07 27.27
CA PRO A 123 -2.30 5.23 28.53
C PRO A 123 -0.86 5.68 28.37
N PHE A 124 -0.31 5.63 27.14
CA PHE A 124 1.08 5.91 26.84
C PHE A 124 1.28 7.25 26.11
N LEU A 125 0.20 8.01 25.85
CA LEU A 125 0.30 9.31 25.19
C LEU A 125 0.87 10.37 26.13
N LEU A 126 1.95 11.03 25.70
CA LEU A 126 2.56 12.16 26.41
C LEU A 126 2.10 13.53 25.86
N TYR A 127 1.39 13.53 24.74
CA TYR A 127 0.91 14.72 24.05
C TYR A 127 -0.56 14.54 23.66
N PRO A 128 -1.35 15.63 23.65
CA PRO A 128 -2.74 15.57 23.18
C PRO A 128 -2.82 15.13 21.72
N LEU A 129 -3.98 14.59 21.35
CA LEU A 129 -4.34 14.20 19.98
C LEU A 129 -4.84 15.38 19.16
#